data_AF-K1RJU9-F1
#
_entry.id   AF-K1RJU9-F1
#
_cell.length_a   1.000
_cell.length_b   1.000
_cell.length_c   1.000
_cell.angle_alpha   90.00
_cell.angle_beta   90.00
_cell.angle_gamma   90.00
#
_symmetry.space_group_name_H-M   'P 1'
#
loop_
_entity.id
_entity.type
_entity.pdbx_description
1 polymer ?
#
loop_
_entity_poly.entity_id
_entity_poly.type
_entity_poly.pdbx_seq_one_letter_code
_entity_poly.pdbx_strand_id
1 'polypeptide(L)'
;MRDERNKSPPNSVQFEVHREMTKHDIREYLEKIYEVKVLKIRTYTIEGKDALERAADEPWLRTTFSTTDFDRRFAFVTLKDSTFYFPDIAKGYRSKQNKEEEAEKKTALKNETESSKTLGIPKFFLQ
;
A
#
# COMPACT_ATOMS: atom_id res chain seq x y z
N MET A 1 -11.11 -1.26 14.94
CA MET A 1 -12.41 -0.98 14.31
C MET A 1 -12.36 0.40 13.66
N ARG A 2 -12.65 0.55 12.36
CA ARG A 2 -12.86 1.88 11.78
C ARG A 2 -14.20 2.40 12.32
N ASP A 3 -14.14 3.47 13.10
CA ASP A 3 -15.30 4.16 13.68
C ASP A 3 -16.26 4.58 12.54
N GLU A 4 -17.57 4.26 12.64
CA GLU A 4 -18.55 4.54 11.58
C GLU A 4 -18.63 6.04 11.25
N ARG A 5 -18.26 6.89 12.22
CA ARG A 5 -18.16 8.34 12.12
C ARG A 5 -17.08 8.82 11.14
N ASN A 6 -16.09 7.99 10.83
CA ASN A 6 -14.99 8.29 9.91
C ASN A 6 -15.18 7.70 8.50
N LYS A 7 -16.37 7.18 8.18
CA LYS A 7 -16.66 6.64 6.86
C LYS A 7 -16.89 7.78 5.87
N SER A 8 -16.13 7.79 4.78
CA SER A 8 -16.33 8.75 3.70
C SER A 8 -17.73 8.59 3.08
N PRO A 9 -18.38 9.68 2.65
CA PRO A 9 -19.66 9.62 1.94
C PRO A 9 -19.57 8.74 0.68
N PRO A 10 -20.64 8.03 0.29
CA PRO A 10 -20.63 7.11 -0.86
C PRO A 10 -20.45 7.82 -2.22
N ASN A 11 -20.65 9.13 -2.28
CA ASN A 11 -20.41 9.96 -3.46
C ASN A 11 -19.04 10.65 -3.43
N SER A 12 -18.17 10.32 -2.47
CA SER A 12 -16.84 10.92 -2.33
C SER A 12 -15.75 9.95 -2.77
N VAL A 13 -14.92 10.39 -3.72
CA VAL A 13 -13.78 9.62 -4.22
C VAL A 13 -12.48 10.36 -3.90
N GLN A 14 -11.44 9.61 -3.53
CA GLN A 14 -10.11 10.15 -3.26
C GLN A 14 -9.15 9.79 -4.40
N PHE A 15 -8.41 10.78 -4.89
CA PHE A 15 -7.37 10.63 -5.89
C PHE A 15 -6.04 11.18 -5.36
N GLU A 16 -4.93 10.57 -5.76
CA GLU A 16 -3.61 11.18 -5.73
C GLU A 16 -3.39 11.92 -7.06
N VAL A 17 -2.96 13.17 -6.99
CA VAL A 17 -2.82 14.05 -8.15
C VAL A 17 -1.46 14.73 -8.13
N HIS A 18 -1.04 15.25 -9.27
CA HIS A 18 0.20 16.02 -9.36
C HIS A 18 0.15 17.27 -8.48
N ARG A 19 1.28 17.67 -7.88
CA ARG A 19 1.35 18.75 -6.89
C ARG A 19 0.86 20.10 -7.42
N GLU A 20 1.13 20.36 -8.70
CA GLU A 20 0.81 21.62 -9.37
C GLU A 20 -0.64 21.69 -9.88
N MET A 21 -1.36 20.56 -9.93
CA MET A 21 -2.73 20.56 -10.45
C MET A 21 -3.67 21.38 -9.57
N THR A 22 -4.39 22.29 -10.21
CA THR A 22 -5.43 23.09 -9.58
C THR A 22 -6.76 22.34 -9.56
N LYS A 23 -7.75 22.87 -8.83
CA LYS A 23 -9.11 22.31 -8.81
C LYS A 23 -9.78 22.38 -10.18
N HIS A 24 -9.41 23.35 -11.02
CA HIS A 24 -9.96 23.48 -12.36
C HIS A 24 -9.40 22.39 -13.26
N ASP A 25 -8.09 22.17 -13.23
CA ASP A 25 -7.42 21.13 -14.03
C ASP A 25 -7.96 19.74 -13.68
N ILE A 26 -8.13 19.43 -12.38
CA ILE A 26 -8.70 18.16 -11.94
C ILE A 26 -10.12 17.98 -12.48
N ARG A 27 -10.94 19.04 -12.42
CA ARG A 27 -12.32 19.01 -12.92
C ARG A 27 -12.35 18.76 -14.41
N GLU A 28 -11.58 19.53 -15.17
CA GLU A 28 -11.50 19.43 -16.62
C GLU A 28 -10.98 18.06 -17.05
N TYR A 29 -9.96 17.54 -16.38
CA TYR A 29 -9.42 16.21 -16.62
C TYR A 29 -10.47 15.11 -16.43
N LEU A 30 -11.25 15.17 -15.34
CA LEU A 30 -12.31 14.20 -15.07
C LEU A 30 -13.52 14.35 -16.00
N GLU A 31 -13.93 15.58 -16.31
CA GLU A 31 -15.09 15.85 -17.16
C GLU A 31 -14.80 15.59 -18.66
N LYS A 32 -13.59 15.91 -19.15
CA LYS A 32 -13.24 15.76 -20.58
C LYS A 32 -12.73 14.39 -20.97
N ILE A 33 -11.90 13.75 -20.14
CA ILE A 33 -11.26 12.46 -20.49
C ILE A 33 -12.10 11.29 -20.02
N TYR A 34 -12.72 11.40 -18.84
CA TYR A 34 -13.48 10.32 -18.20
C TYR A 34 -14.99 10.54 -18.20
N GLU A 35 -15.48 11.69 -18.69
CA GLU A 35 -16.90 12.04 -18.75
C GLU A 35 -17.61 12.00 -17.37
N VAL A 36 -16.85 12.23 -16.29
CA VAL A 36 -17.36 12.17 -14.91
C VAL A 36 -17.84 13.55 -14.46
N LYS A 37 -19.13 13.66 -14.11
CA LYS A 37 -19.71 14.91 -13.59
C LYS A 37 -19.30 15.16 -12.13
N VAL A 38 -18.58 16.25 -11.90
CA VAL A 38 -18.08 16.64 -10.58
C VAL A 38 -18.93 17.74 -9.96
N LEU A 39 -19.32 17.57 -8.69
CA LEU A 39 -20.03 18.59 -7.91
C LEU A 39 -19.07 19.49 -7.12
N LYS A 40 -18.10 18.90 -6.42
CA LYS A 40 -17.16 19.64 -5.56
C LYS A 40 -15.82 18.96 -5.48
N ILE A 41 -14.76 19.77 -5.44
CA ILE A 41 -13.38 19.28 -5.28
C ILE A 41 -12.75 19.95 -4.07
N ARG A 42 -12.14 19.14 -3.20
CA ARG A 42 -11.27 19.59 -2.10
C ARG A 42 -9.90 18.98 -2.30
N THR A 43 -8.87 19.79 -2.22
CA THR A 43 -7.48 19.34 -2.38
C THR A 43 -6.71 19.64 -1.10
N TYR A 44 -5.80 18.75 -0.73
CA TYR A 44 -4.84 18.97 0.33
C TYR A 44 -3.50 18.35 -0.07
N THR A 45 -2.41 18.92 0.42
CA THR A 45 -1.06 18.41 0.19
C THR A 45 -0.55 17.81 1.50
N ILE A 46 0.03 16.62 1.41
CA ILE A 46 0.79 15.99 2.48
C ILE A 46 2.25 16.17 2.13
N GLU A 47 2.98 16.83 3.02
CA GLU A 47 4.43 16.97 2.91
C GLU A 47 5.10 15.61 3.11
N GLY A 48 6.14 15.35 2.32
CA GLY A 48 6.99 14.19 2.52
C GLY A 48 7.62 14.21 3.90
N LYS A 49 7.85 13.02 4.48
CA LYS A 49 8.59 12.92 5.73
C LYS A 49 10.08 12.88 5.41
N ASP A 50 10.84 13.70 6.13
CA ASP A 50 12.28 13.55 6.20
C ASP A 50 12.61 12.49 7.24
N ALA A 51 13.02 11.31 6.77
CA ALA A 51 13.56 10.28 7.64
C ALA A 51 15.08 10.40 7.68
N LEU A 52 15.62 10.69 8.87
CA LEU A 52 17.03 10.47 9.12
C LEU A 52 17.25 8.97 9.32
N GLU A 53 17.74 8.30 8.29
CA GLU A 53 18.14 6.91 8.40
C GLU A 53 19.60 6.85 8.85
N ARG A 54 19.81 6.20 10.00
CA ARG A 54 21.14 5.76 10.41
C ARG A 54 21.40 4.46 9.68
N ALA A 55 22.58 4.31 9.07
CA ALA A 55 22.98 3.02 8.51
C ALA A 55 22.90 1.97 9.63
N ALA A 56 21.90 1.08 9.56
CA ALA A 56 21.68 0.04 10.56
C ALA A 56 22.89 -0.92 10.61
N ASP A 57 23.57 -1.04 9.48
CA ASP A 57 24.65 -1.98 9.24
C ASP A 57 26.00 -1.50 9.81
N GLU A 58 26.20 -0.18 9.96
CA GLU A 58 27.46 0.40 10.44
C GLU A 58 27.24 1.50 11.50
N PRO A 59 26.98 1.13 12.76
CA PRO A 59 26.67 2.09 13.84
C PRO A 59 27.82 3.04 14.21
N TRP A 60 29.06 2.76 13.77
CA TRP A 60 30.21 3.64 13.98
C TRP A 60 30.33 4.75 12.93
N LEU A 61 29.64 4.62 11.78
CA LEU A 61 29.58 5.67 10.79
C LEU A 61 28.68 6.79 11.29
N ARG A 62 29.25 7.97 11.52
CA ARG A 62 28.51 9.21 11.86
C ARG A 62 27.75 9.80 10.66
N THR A 63 27.73 9.09 9.54
CA THR A 63 27.06 9.52 8.31
C THR A 63 25.58 9.18 8.39
N THR A 64 24.74 10.19 8.53
CA THR A 64 23.29 10.06 8.44
C THR A 64 22.86 10.39 7.02
N PHE A 65 22.10 9.51 6.38
CA PHE A 65 21.48 9.80 5.09
C PHE A 65 20.08 10.33 5.34
N SER A 66 19.70 11.40 4.64
CA SER A 66 18.33 11.91 4.65
C SER A 66 17.59 11.28 3.49
N THR A 67 16.68 10.36 3.80
CA THR A 67 15.69 9.88 2.83
C THR A 67 14.49 10.80 2.95
N THR A 68 14.32 11.69 1.98
CA THR A 68 13.16 12.58 1.91
C THR A 68 12.13 11.96 1.00
N ASP A 69 10.94 11.69 1.55
CA ASP A 69 9.79 11.29 0.74
C ASP A 69 9.30 12.46 -0.14
N PHE A 70 8.71 12.14 -1.29
CA PHE A 70 8.08 13.16 -2.13
C PHE A 70 6.75 13.63 -1.53
N ASP A 71 6.48 14.93 -1.66
CA ASP A 71 5.17 15.51 -1.35
C ASP A 71 4.08 14.88 -2.21
N ARG A 72 2.94 14.58 -1.59
CA ARG A 72 1.79 14.01 -2.29
C ARG A 72 0.60 14.94 -2.18
N ARG A 73 -0.06 15.18 -3.29
CA ARG A 73 -1.30 15.96 -3.32
C ARG A 73 -2.48 15.03 -3.50
N PHE A 74 -3.50 15.22 -2.67
CA PHE A 74 -4.71 14.43 -2.69
C PHE A 74 -5.91 15.30 -3.02
N ALA A 75 -6.82 14.74 -3.81
CA ALA A 75 -8.08 15.37 -4.20
C ALA A 75 -9.26 14.51 -3.74
N PHE A 76 -10.14 15.09 -2.92
CA PHE A 76 -11.45 14.55 -2.62
C PHE A 76 -12.47 15.16 -3.57
N VAL A 77 -13.06 14.30 -4.39
CA VAL A 77 -14.01 14.65 -5.43
C VAL A 77 -15.39 14.15 -5.02
N THR A 78 -16.34 15.06 -4.89
CA THR A 78 -17.75 14.74 -4.68
C THR A 78 -18.43 14.63 -6.04
N LEU A 79 -18.95 13.45 -6.34
CA LEU A 79 -19.74 13.14 -7.53
C LEU A 79 -21.13 13.75 -7.41
N LYS A 80 -21.68 14.21 -8.54
CA LYS A 80 -23.00 14.88 -8.57
C LYS A 80 -24.16 13.90 -8.45
N ASP A 81 -24.19 12.91 -9.36
CA ASP A 81 -25.35 12.04 -9.57
C ASP A 81 -25.04 10.56 -9.29
N SER A 82 -23.78 10.22 -9.00
CA SER A 82 -23.31 8.84 -8.88
C SER A 82 -22.66 8.53 -7.54
N THR A 83 -22.74 7.27 -7.14
CA THR A 83 -22.02 6.70 -6.00
C THR A 83 -20.91 5.80 -6.49
N PHE A 84 -19.79 5.77 -5.77
CA PHE A 84 -18.64 4.96 -6.13
C PHE A 84 -18.24 4.06 -4.95
N TYR A 85 -18.00 2.79 -5.26
CA TYR A 85 -17.44 1.82 -4.33
C TYR A 85 -16.17 1.24 -4.94
N PHE A 86 -15.07 1.30 -4.20
CA PHE A 86 -13.80 0.77 -4.69
C PHE A 86 -13.91 -0.75 -4.87
N PRO A 87 -13.71 -1.27 -6.10
CA PRO A 87 -13.82 -2.69 -6.35
C PRO A 87 -12.68 -3.43 -5.64
N ASP A 88 -12.94 -4.67 -5.21
CA ASP A 88 -11.89 -5.50 -4.60
C ASP A 88 -11.01 -6.13 -5.69
N ILE A 89 -9.96 -5.39 -6.06
CA ILE A 89 -8.97 -5.78 -7.07
C ILE A 89 -8.05 -6.93 -6.62
N ALA A 90 -8.01 -7.26 -5.33
CA ALA A 90 -7.04 -8.20 -4.77
C ALA A 90 -7.57 -9.64 -4.61
N LYS A 91 -8.86 -9.89 -4.90
CA LYS A 91 -9.52 -11.20 -4.67
C LYS A 91 -8.79 -12.38 -5.30
N GLY A 92 -8.22 -12.19 -6.50
CA GLY A 92 -7.47 -13.24 -7.19
C GLY A 92 -6.02 -13.38 -6.71
N TYR A 93 -5.34 -12.26 -6.46
CA TYR A 93 -3.92 -12.25 -6.08
C TYR A 93 -3.68 -12.87 -4.70
N ARG A 94 -4.49 -12.46 -3.71
CA ARG A 94 -4.39 -12.99 -2.33
C ARG A 94 -4.58 -14.50 -2.28
N SER A 95 -5.44 -15.04 -3.13
CA SER A 95 -5.69 -16.49 -3.17
C SER A 95 -4.49 -17.31 -3.69
N LYS A 96 -3.60 -16.71 -4.48
CA LYS A 96 -2.38 -17.35 -4.99
C LYS A 96 -1.26 -17.26 -3.96
N GLN A 97 -1.00 -16.06 -3.43
CA GLN A 97 0.00 -15.87 -2.38
C GLN A 97 -0.28 -16.73 -1.14
N ASN A 98 -1.54 -16.78 -0.68
CA ASN A 98 -1.89 -17.60 0.48
C ASN A 98 -1.63 -19.09 0.23
N LYS A 99 -1.83 -19.59 -1.00
CA LYS A 99 -1.53 -21.00 -1.35
C LYS A 99 -0.03 -21.27 -1.41
N GLU A 100 0.75 -20.33 -1.91
CA GLU A 100 2.21 -20.42 -1.97
C GLU A 100 2.81 -20.39 -0.55
N GLU A 101 2.41 -19.43 0.29
CA GLU A 101 2.84 -19.38 1.70
C GLU A 101 2.41 -20.60 2.51
N GLU A 102 1.20 -21.13 2.29
CA GLU A 102 0.76 -22.37 2.94
C GLU A 102 1.56 -23.59 2.46
N ALA A 103 1.95 -23.65 1.19
CA ALA A 103 2.78 -24.72 0.66
C ALA A 103 4.20 -24.68 1.26
N GLU A 104 4.79 -23.49 1.37
CA GLU A 104 6.10 -23.26 2.01
C GLU A 104 6.09 -23.61 3.50
N LYS A 105 5.04 -23.24 4.23
CA LYS A 105 4.87 -23.64 5.64
C LYS A 105 4.70 -25.15 5.79
N LYS A 106 3.98 -25.81 4.87
CA LYS A 106 3.81 -27.27 4.86
C LYS A 106 5.11 -28.01 4.54
N THR A 107 5.94 -27.51 3.62
CA THR A 107 7.26 -28.10 3.35
C THR A 107 8.22 -27.88 4.51
N ALA A 108 8.23 -26.70 5.13
CA ALA A 108 9.02 -26.43 6.34
C ALA A 108 8.65 -27.38 7.49
N LEU A 109 7.36 -27.55 7.80
CA LEU A 109 6.90 -28.49 8.84
C LEU A 109 7.30 -29.95 8.55
N LYS A 110 7.26 -30.38 7.28
CA LYS A 110 7.70 -31.72 6.88
C LYS A 110 9.20 -31.90 7.10
N ASN A 111 10.01 -30.91 6.73
CA ASN A 111 11.45 -30.95 6.93
C ASN A 111 11.82 -31.03 8.42
N GLU A 112 11.08 -30.34 9.29
CA GLU A 112 11.24 -30.42 10.74
C GLU A 112 10.85 -31.80 11.30
N THR A 113 9.76 -32.41 10.81
CA THR A 113 9.35 -33.77 11.24
C THR A 113 10.31 -34.87 10.78
N GLU A 114 11.11 -34.61 9.76
CA GLU A 114 12.14 -35.56 9.31
C GLU A 114 13.49 -35.40 10.01
N SER A 115 13.80 -34.22 10.58
CA SER A 115 15.03 -34.01 11.34
C SER A 115 14.98 -34.69 12.71
N SER A 116 13.79 -34.81 13.32
CA SER A 116 13.59 -35.50 14.60
C SER A 116 13.81 -37.02 14.55
N LYS A 117 13.92 -37.60 13.35
CA LYS A 117 14.21 -39.04 13.13
C LYS A 117 15.69 -39.36 13.07
N THR A 118 16.58 -38.36 12.99
CA THR A 118 18.01 -38.59 13.11
C THR A 118 18.39 -38.61 14.59
N LEU A 119 19.34 -39.46 14.98
CA LEU A 119 19.82 -39.64 16.37
C LEU A 119 20.61 -38.41 16.87
N GLY A 120 20.06 -37.21 16.72
CA GLY A 120 20.71 -35.93 17.04
C GLY A 120 21.74 -35.46 16.01
N ILE A 121 21.96 -36.21 14.92
CA ILE A 121 22.92 -35.87 13.87
C ILE A 121 22.22 -35.05 12.78
N PRO A 122 22.62 -33.79 12.50
CA PRO A 122 22.00 -33.00 11.45
C PRO A 122 22.22 -33.64 10.07
N LYS A 123 21.17 -33.69 9.25
CA LYS A 123 21.19 -34.36 7.93
C LYS A 123 22.28 -33.86 6.97
N PHE A 124 22.72 -32.61 7.07
CA PHE A 124 23.76 -32.04 6.22
C PHE A 124 25.14 -32.71 6.40
N PHE A 125 25.40 -33.34 7.56
CA PHE A 125 26.66 -34.06 7.82
C PHE A 125 26.65 -35.52 7.32
N LEU A 126 25.51 -36.01 6.80
CA LEU A 126 25.34 -37.39 6.32
C LEU A 126 25.44 -37.52 4.79
N GLN A 127 26.00 -36.51 4.12
CA GLN A 127 26.22 -36.48 2.66
C GLN A 127 27.44 -37.32 2.24
#